data_AF-F3FVP8-F1
#
_entry.id   AF-F3FVP8-F1
#
_cell.length_a   1.000
_cell.length_b   1.000
_cell.length_c   1.000
_cell.angle_alpha   90.00
_cell.angle_beta   90.00
_cell.angle_gamma   90.00
#
_symmetry.space_group_name_H-M   'P 1'
#
loop_
_entity.id
_entity.type
_entity.pdbx_description
1 polymer ?
#
loop_
_entity_poly.entity_id
_entity_poly.type
_entity_poly.pdbx_seq_one_letter_code
_entity_poly.pdbx_strand_id
1 'polypeptide(L)'
;FNLYAGLIPEALAGLRMIMCGGERADPASFRRVREHSAQVRLFNGYGPTEGTTCATSYEIFDVLPDTLSLPIGKPNANVRVYVLDAGREPVPMGVVGEIYIGGTGVALGYLNRPELTAER
;
A
#
# COMPACT_ATOMS: atom_id res chain seq x y z
N PHE A 1 -3.56 -11.44 2.44
CA PHE A 1 -3.73 -11.26 3.92
C PHE A 1 -5.16 -11.52 4.34
N ASN A 2 -6.13 -10.95 3.62
CA ASN A 2 -7.55 -10.96 3.96
C ASN A 2 -8.09 -12.37 4.28
N LEU A 3 -7.73 -13.37 3.48
CA LEU A 3 -8.09 -14.77 3.70
C LEU A 3 -7.61 -15.29 5.07
N TYR A 4 -6.33 -15.13 5.38
CA TYR A 4 -5.75 -15.67 6.62
C TYR A 4 -6.25 -14.96 7.87
N ALA A 5 -6.59 -13.68 7.78
CA ALA A 5 -7.22 -12.96 8.89
C ALA A 5 -8.53 -13.63 9.33
N GLY A 6 -9.29 -14.21 8.40
CA GLY A 6 -10.50 -14.98 8.72
C GLY A 6 -10.26 -16.41 9.23
N LEU A 7 -9.12 -17.01 8.91
CA LEU A 7 -8.84 -18.43 9.20
C LEU A 7 -8.01 -18.65 10.46
N ILE A 8 -7.04 -17.76 10.73
CA ILE A 8 -6.04 -17.92 11.80
C ILE A 8 -5.72 -16.59 12.53
N PRO A 9 -6.73 -15.80 12.96
CA PRO A 9 -6.50 -14.49 13.53
C PRO A 9 -5.63 -14.49 14.80
N GLU A 10 -5.70 -15.53 15.64
CA GLU A 10 -4.91 -15.67 16.85
C GLU A 10 -3.42 -15.85 16.54
N ALA A 11 -3.10 -16.64 15.51
CA ALA A 11 -1.73 -16.85 15.07
C ALA A 11 -1.13 -15.54 14.52
N LEU A 12 -1.92 -14.78 13.75
CA LEU A 12 -1.52 -13.47 13.24
C LEU A 12 -1.33 -12.44 14.38
N ALA A 13 -2.22 -12.47 15.38
CA ALA A 13 -2.18 -11.60 16.56
C ALA A 13 -0.94 -11.83 17.44
N GLY A 14 -0.31 -13.00 17.35
CA GLY A 14 0.96 -13.32 18.01
C GLY A 14 2.22 -12.74 17.32
N LEU A 15 2.09 -12.17 16.13
CA LEU A 15 3.20 -11.52 15.43
C LEU A 15 3.46 -10.11 15.97
N ARG A 16 4.69 -9.63 15.77
CA ARG A 16 5.05 -8.25 16.14
C ARG A 16 4.56 -7.23 15.12
N MET A 17 4.60 -7.60 13.85
CA MET A 17 4.28 -6.73 12.73
C MET A 17 3.75 -7.57 11.56
N ILE A 18 2.73 -7.05 10.89
CA ILE A 18 2.20 -7.58 9.64
C ILE A 18 2.17 -6.45 8.63
N MET A 19 2.82 -6.64 7.48
CA MET A 19 2.73 -5.74 6.33
C MET A 19 2.03 -6.48 5.19
N CYS A 20 0.94 -5.90 4.72
CA CYS A 20 0.08 -6.45 3.68
C CYS A 20 0.16 -5.56 2.44
N GLY A 21 0.04 -6.14 1.25
CA GLY A 21 0.00 -5.40 -0.01
C GLY A 21 -0.36 -6.33 -1.17
N GLY A 22 -0.35 -5.80 -2.39
CA GLY A 22 -0.62 -6.55 -3.62
C GLY A 22 -2.09 -6.79 -3.94
N GLU A 23 -2.99 -6.62 -2.96
CA GLU A 23 -4.44 -6.63 -3.14
C GLU A 23 -5.07 -5.49 -2.33
N ARG A 24 -6.36 -5.20 -2.55
CA ARG A 24 -7.09 -4.21 -1.73
C ARG A 24 -7.13 -4.70 -0.27
N ALA A 25 -6.67 -3.85 0.65
CA ALA A 25 -6.83 -4.05 2.08
C ALA A 25 -8.31 -4.02 2.47
N ASP A 26 -8.81 -5.12 3.04
CA ASP A 26 -10.17 -5.23 3.55
C ASP A 26 -10.25 -4.75 5.01
N PRO A 27 -10.99 -3.67 5.32
CA PRO A 27 -11.16 -3.18 6.69
C PRO A 27 -11.61 -4.27 7.69
N ALA A 28 -12.46 -5.22 7.29
CA ALA A 28 -12.94 -6.28 8.17
C ALA A 28 -11.81 -7.25 8.59
N SER A 29 -10.89 -7.53 7.67
CA SER A 29 -9.72 -8.37 7.93
C SER A 29 -8.77 -7.73 8.96
N PHE A 30 -8.53 -6.42 8.86
CA PHE A 30 -7.71 -5.68 9.84
C PHE A 30 -8.40 -5.59 11.21
N ARG A 31 -9.72 -5.35 11.26
CA ARG A 31 -10.50 -5.38 12.50
C ARG A 31 -10.37 -6.72 13.22
N ARG A 32 -10.52 -7.82 12.49
CA ARG A 32 -10.45 -9.16 13.07
C ARG A 32 -9.12 -9.44 13.75
N VAL A 33 -7.99 -9.03 13.15
CA VAL A 33 -6.68 -9.17 13.81
C VAL A 33 -6.58 -8.26 15.05
N ARG A 34 -7.11 -7.04 14.98
CA ARG A 34 -7.10 -6.07 16.09
C ARG A 34 -7.95 -6.54 17.28
N GLU A 35 -9.06 -7.24 17.05
CA GLU A 35 -9.90 -7.87 18.09
C GLU A 35 -9.10 -8.88 18.95
N HIS A 36 -8.05 -9.49 18.39
CA HIS A 36 -7.23 -10.50 19.07
C HIS A 36 -5.92 -9.93 19.64
N SER A 37 -5.43 -8.79 19.14
CA SER A 37 -4.23 -8.12 19.67
C SER A 37 -4.19 -6.63 19.36
N ALA A 38 -4.07 -5.83 20.41
CA ALA A 38 -3.77 -4.40 20.32
C ALA A 38 -2.28 -4.12 20.06
N GLN A 39 -1.39 -5.11 20.23
CA GLN A 39 0.06 -4.91 20.17
C GLN A 39 0.66 -5.15 18.79
N VAL A 40 0.03 -6.01 17.97
CA VAL A 40 0.50 -6.26 16.61
C VAL A 40 0.41 -4.98 15.78
N ARG A 41 1.51 -4.60 15.13
CA ARG A 41 1.54 -3.46 14.21
C ARG A 41 1.07 -3.90 12.83
N LEU A 42 0.06 -3.23 12.30
CA LEU A 42 -0.58 -3.61 11.04
C LEU A 42 -0.29 -2.53 10.00
N PHE A 43 0.20 -2.93 8.82
CA PHE A 43 0.51 -2.01 7.72
C PHE A 43 -0.23 -2.38 6.45
N ASN A 44 -0.81 -1.38 5.80
CA ASN A 44 -1.20 -1.46 4.41
C ASN A 44 -0.10 -0.82 3.55
N GLY A 45 0.58 -1.65 2.78
CA GLY A 45 1.64 -1.28 1.85
C GLY A 45 1.14 -1.31 0.41
N TYR A 46 1.61 -0.36 -0.39
CA TYR A 46 1.33 -0.30 -1.83
C TYR A 46 2.62 -0.02 -2.59
N GLY A 47 2.78 -0.69 -3.71
CA GLY A 47 3.87 -0.45 -4.64
C GLY A 47 3.79 -1.44 -5.79
N PRO A 48 4.08 -1.00 -7.03
CA PRO A 48 4.29 -1.90 -8.13
C PRO A 48 5.68 -2.57 -8.01
N THR A 49 5.93 -3.62 -8.81
CA THR A 49 7.24 -4.29 -8.83
C THR A 49 8.34 -3.31 -9.25
N GLU A 50 8.01 -2.44 -10.19
CA GLU A 50 8.83 -1.38 -10.76
C GLU A 50 9.22 -0.31 -9.73
N GLY A 51 8.49 -0.22 -8.61
CA GLY A 51 8.80 0.66 -7.47
C GLY A 51 9.50 -0.05 -6.31
N THR A 52 10.05 -1.24 -6.54
CA THR A 52 10.73 -2.08 -5.55
C THR A 52 9.81 -2.48 -4.38
N THR A 53 8.75 -3.23 -4.69
CA THR A 53 7.79 -3.84 -3.74
C THR A 53 6.85 -2.86 -3.04
N CYS A 54 7.35 -1.93 -2.24
CA CYS A 54 6.52 -1.08 -1.38
C CYS A 54 6.94 0.39 -1.49
N ALA A 55 6.20 1.16 -2.28
CA ALA A 55 6.43 2.58 -2.48
C ALA A 55 5.82 3.43 -1.35
N THR A 56 4.65 3.05 -0.84
CA THR A 56 3.96 3.72 0.26
C THR A 56 3.56 2.74 1.35
N SER A 57 3.44 3.23 2.58
CA SER A 57 2.90 2.45 3.68
C SER A 57 2.00 3.30 4.60
N TYR A 58 0.98 2.66 5.16
CA TYR A 58 0.10 3.21 6.18
C TYR A 58 0.05 2.27 7.38
N GLU A 59 0.37 2.78 8.58
CA GLU A 59 0.15 2.05 9.83
C GLU A 59 -1.32 2.17 10.27
N ILE A 60 -1.95 1.03 10.50
CA ILE A 60 -3.35 0.91 10.87
C ILE A 60 -3.43 0.72 12.38
N PHE A 61 -3.81 1.80 13.06
CA PHE A 61 -4.00 1.80 14.52
C PHE A 61 -5.35 1.21 14.90
N ASP A 62 -6.42 1.75 14.31
CA ASP A 62 -7.80 1.33 14.54
C ASP A 62 -8.59 1.36 13.22
N VAL A 63 -9.67 0.60 13.16
CA VAL A 63 -10.55 0.50 11.99
C VAL A 63 -11.99 0.59 12.48
N LEU A 64 -12.62 1.74 12.23
CA LEU A 64 -14.00 1.98 12.63
C LEU A 64 -14.98 1.08 11.85
N PRO A 65 -16.14 0.72 12.42
CA PRO A 65 -17.11 -0.18 11.79
C PRO A 65 -17.50 0.21 10.36
N ASP A 66 -17.66 1.50 10.09
CA ASP A 66 -18.12 2.03 8.79
C ASP A 66 -16.96 2.36 7.83
N THR A 67 -15.73 1.93 8.14
CA THR A 67 -14.57 2.14 7.27
C THR A 67 -14.74 1.34 5.97
N LEU A 68 -14.82 2.05 4.84
CA LEU A 68 -15.01 1.43 3.52
C LEU A 68 -13.68 1.10 2.80
N SER A 69 -12.60 1.79 3.16
CA SER A 69 -11.28 1.61 2.55
C SER A 69 -10.18 2.04 3.50
N LEU A 70 -9.04 1.37 3.42
CA LEU A 70 -7.85 1.74 4.17
C LEU A 70 -6.87 2.50 3.26
N PRO A 71 -6.28 3.61 3.73
CA PRO A 71 -5.29 4.36 2.95
C PRO A 71 -4.07 3.49 2.61
N ILE A 72 -3.44 3.78 1.48
CA ILE A 72 -2.10 3.25 1.14
C ILE A 72 -0.96 4.08 1.77
N GLY A 73 -1.32 5.20 2.41
CA GLY A 73 -0.45 5.97 3.30
C GLY A 73 0.46 6.95 2.60
N LYS A 74 1.71 7.01 3.08
CA LYS A 74 2.71 8.02 2.66
C LYS A 74 3.90 7.34 1.98
N PRO A 75 4.66 8.07 1.14
CA PRO A 75 5.88 7.55 0.55
C PRO A 75 6.86 7.03 1.61
N ASN A 76 7.43 5.87 1.36
CA ASN A 76 8.57 5.36 2.13
C ASN A 76 9.81 6.24 1.90
N ALA A 77 10.85 6.03 2.69
CA ALA A 77 12.10 6.78 2.56
C ALA A 77 12.63 6.74 1.13
N ASN A 78 13.06 7.91 0.61
CA ASN A 78 13.60 8.08 -0.74
C ASN A 78 12.63 7.76 -1.89
N VAL A 79 11.33 7.64 -1.60
CA VAL A 79 10.26 7.53 -2.60
C VAL A 79 9.55 8.87 -2.73
N ARG A 80 9.17 9.23 -3.96
CA ARG A 80 8.27 10.34 -4.26
C ARG A 80 7.00 9.78 -4.87
N VAL A 81 5.86 10.31 -4.47
CA VAL A 81 4.56 9.93 -5.06
C VAL A 81 3.86 11.19 -5.52
N TYR A 82 3.33 11.13 -6.74
CA TYR A 82 2.55 12.19 -7.35
C TYR A 82 1.18 11.61 -7.72
N VAL A 83 0.15 12.45 -7.64
CA VAL A 83 -1.18 12.15 -8.19
C VAL A 83 -1.41 13.17 -9.29
N LEU A 84 -1.44 12.71 -10.53
CA LEU A 84 -1.41 13.56 -11.72
C LEU A 84 -2.71 13.45 -12.51
N ASP A 85 -3.08 14.53 -13.19
CA ASP A 85 -4.14 14.53 -14.20
C ASP A 85 -3.63 14.03 -15.58
N ALA A 86 -4.52 14.05 -16.57
CA ALA A 86 -4.18 13.66 -17.95
C ALA A 86 -3.15 14.59 -18.63
N GLY A 87 -2.96 15.82 -18.11
CA GLY A 87 -1.95 16.76 -18.53
C GLY A 87 -0.59 16.55 -17.86
N ARG A 88 -0.45 15.55 -16.97
CA ARG A 88 0.71 15.28 -16.12
C ARG A 88 0.99 16.37 -15.07
N GLU A 89 -0.03 17.12 -14.68
CA GLU A 89 0.07 18.13 -13.62
C GLU A 89 -0.49 17.59 -12.29
N PRO A 90 0.07 18.00 -11.13
CA PRO A 90 -0.45 17.57 -9.83
C PRO A 90 -1.91 17.99 -9.61
N VAL A 91 -2.75 17.03 -9.22
CA VAL A 91 -4.15 17.33 -8.89
C VAL A 91 -4.29 17.99 -7.52
N PRO A 92 -5.34 18.81 -7.30
CA PRO A 92 -5.64 19.35 -5.98
C PRO A 92 -5.96 18.27 -4.94
N MET A 93 -5.83 18.61 -3.66
CA MET A 93 -6.19 17.72 -2.56
C MET A 93 -7.62 17.19 -2.67
N GLY A 94 -7.78 15.87 -2.57
CA GLY A 94 -9.08 15.19 -2.65
C GLY A 94 -9.59 14.91 -4.06
N VAL A 95 -8.88 15.36 -5.10
CA VAL A 95 -9.22 15.08 -6.50
C VAL A 95 -8.57 13.77 -6.94
N VAL A 96 -9.30 12.98 -7.73
CA VAL A 96 -8.80 11.73 -8.29
C VAL A 96 -7.81 12.01 -9.42
N GLY A 97 -6.71 11.26 -9.45
CA GLY A 97 -5.73 11.26 -10.54
C GLY A 97 -4.95 9.94 -10.59
N GLU A 98 -4.03 9.84 -11.52
CA GLU A 98 -3.16 8.67 -11.69
C GLU A 98 -1.93 8.78 -10.78
N ILE A 99 -1.52 7.66 -10.18
CA ILE A 99 -0.37 7.62 -9.28
C ILE A 99 0.91 7.44 -10.09
N TYR A 100 1.87 8.35 -9.90
CA TYR A 100 3.23 8.24 -10.42
C TYR A 100 4.24 8.12 -9.27
N ILE A 101 5.20 7.23 -9.43
CA ILE A 101 6.19 6.91 -8.39
C ILE A 101 7.58 7.26 -8.90
N GLY A 102 8.29 8.08 -8.13
CA GLY A 102 9.66 8.48 -8.38
C GLY A 102 10.60 8.15 -7.21
N GLY A 103 11.88 8.44 -7.38
CA GLY A 103 12.90 8.28 -6.34
C GLY A 103 13.77 7.04 -6.54
N THR A 104 14.53 6.68 -5.51
CA THR A 104 15.62 5.69 -5.63
C THR A 104 15.15 4.25 -5.83
N GLY A 105 13.87 3.97 -5.56
CA GLY A 105 13.29 2.63 -5.72
C GLY A 105 12.73 2.34 -7.12
N VAL A 106 12.80 3.29 -8.05
CA VAL A 106 12.36 3.09 -9.43
C VAL A 106 13.33 2.16 -10.15
N ALA A 107 12.81 1.11 -10.77
CA ALA A 107 13.59 0.13 -11.51
C ALA A 107 14.33 0.76 -12.69
N LEU A 108 15.39 0.10 -13.15
CA LEU A 108 16.15 0.52 -14.34
C LEU A 108 15.36 0.39 -15.64
N GLY A 109 14.24 -0.33 -15.62
CA GLY A 109 13.40 -0.61 -16.78
C GLY A 109 13.13 -2.09 -16.97
N TYR A 110 12.56 -2.41 -18.13
CA TYR A 110 12.26 -3.77 -18.53
C TYR A 110 13.42 -4.32 -19.37
N LEU A 111 14.02 -5.42 -18.91
CA LEU A 111 15.14 -6.07 -19.58
C LEU A 111 14.81 -6.38 -21.05
N ASN A 112 15.67 -5.96 -21.97
CA ASN A 112 15.52 -6.13 -23.42
C ASN A 112 14.24 -5.51 -24.02
N ARG A 113 13.65 -4.50 -23.35
CA ARG A 113 12.47 -3.77 -23.84
C ARG A 113 12.63 -2.26 -23.63
N PRO A 114 13.55 -1.60 -24.36
CA PRO A 114 13.80 -0.17 -24.20
C PRO A 114 12.59 0.70 -24.55
N GLU A 115 11.75 0.30 -25.50
CA GLU A 115 10.54 1.04 -25.87
C GLU A 115 9.51 1.03 -24.73
N LEU A 116 9.29 -0.14 -24.12
CA LEU A 116 8.40 -0.27 -22.96
C LEU A 116 8.95 0.46 -21.74
N THR A 117 10.27 0.52 -21.60
CA THR A 117 10.93 1.28 -20.53
C THR A 117 10.73 2.78 -20.70
N ALA A 118 10.76 3.28 -21.94
CA ALA A 118 10.54 4.69 -22.24
C ALA A 118 9.06 5.10 -22.19
N GLU A 119 8.14 4.15 -22.39
CA GLU A 119 6.69 4.38 -22.31
C GLU A 119 6.19 4.55 -20.86
N ARG A 120 6.81 3.83 -19.91
CA ARG A 120 6.35 3.68 -18.53
C ARG A 120 6.88 4.70 -17.54
#